data_AF-A0A945HVQ4-F1
#
_entry.id   AF-A0A945HVQ4-F1
#
_cell.length_a   1.000
_cell.length_b   1.000
_cell.length_c   1.000
_cell.angle_alpha   90.00
_cell.angle_beta   90.00
_cell.angle_gamma   90.00
#
_symmetry.space_group_name_H-M   'P 1'
#
loop_
_entity.id
_entity.type
_entity.pdbx_description
1 polymer ?
#
loop_
_entity_poly.entity_id
_entity_poly.type
_entity_poly.pdbx_seq_one_letter_code
_entity_poly.pdbx_strand_id
1 'polypeptide(L)' 'EVAAKASYITPVPGGVGPMTIAMLLQNTFLARQWNQA' A
#
# COMPACT_ATOMS: atom_id res chain seq x y z
N GLU A 1 11.70 -13.09 18.19
CA GLU A 1 10.28 -12.72 17.99
C GLU A 1 10.15 -11.20 17.86
N VAL A 2 9.64 -10.72 16.73
CA VAL A 2 9.47 -9.28 16.46
C VAL A 2 8.06 -8.80 16.85
N ALA A 3 7.06 -9.68 16.73
CA ALA A 3 5.66 -9.38 17.04
C ALA A 3 5.45 -8.90 18.49
N ALA A 4 6.18 -9.45 19.46
CA ALA A 4 6.06 -9.06 20.87
C ALA A 4 6.81 -7.76 21.22
N LYS A 5 7.64 -7.22 20.31
CA LYS A 5 8.47 -6.02 20.56
C LYS A 5 7.94 -4.77 19.87
N ALA A 6 7.12 -4.92 18.83
CA ALA A 6 6.62 -3.82 18.04
C ALA A 6 5.22 -3.40 18.52
N SER A 7 4.98 -2.09 18.69
CA SER A 7 3.63 -1.57 18.99
C SER A 7 2.66 -1.78 17.82
N TYR A 8 3.19 -1.87 16.60
CA TYR A 8 2.44 -2.16 15.38
C TYR A 8 3.28 -3.06 14.47
N ILE A 9 2.63 -4.05 13.85
CA ILE A 9 3.26 -4.97 12.90
C ILE A 9 2.33 -5.16 11.71
N THR A 10 2.89 -5.09 10.49
CA THR A 10 2.15 -5.46 9.29
C THR A 10 2.27 -6.98 9.11
N PRO A 11 1.16 -7.73 9.16
CA PRO A 11 1.21 -9.18 9.12
C PRO A 11 1.66 -9.67 7.73
N VAL A 12 2.29 -10.84 7.70
CA VAL A 12 2.56 -11.56 6.47
C VAL A 12 1.87 -12.92 6.56
N PRO A 13 0.98 -13.28 5.61
CA PRO A 13 0.58 -12.51 4.43
C PRO A 13 -0.41 -11.37 4.76
N GLY A 14 -0.62 -10.45 3.81
CA GLY A 14 -1.67 -9.42 3.90
C GLY A 14 -1.24 -8.00 4.30
N GLY A 15 0.03 -7.79 4.62
CA GLY A 15 0.58 -6.48 4.99
C GLY A 15 0.81 -5.56 3.80
N VAL A 16 2.07 -5.28 3.47
CA VAL A 16 2.42 -4.26 2.47
C VAL A 16 2.10 -4.67 1.03
N GLY A 17 2.02 -5.97 0.73
CA GLY A 17 1.79 -6.49 -0.63
C GLY A 17 0.50 -5.96 -1.27
N PRO A 18 -0.68 -6.18 -0.65
CA PRO A 18 -1.94 -5.62 -1.15
C PRO A 18 -1.94 -4.09 -1.25
N MET A 19 -1.32 -3.39 -0.29
CA MET A 19 -1.19 -1.94 -0.33
C MET A 19 -0.39 -1.46 -1.54
N THR A 20 0.71 -2.14 -1.90
CA THR A 20 1.50 -1.79 -3.09
C THR A 20 0.66 -1.83 -4.37
N ILE A 21 -0.19 -2.85 -4.52
CA ILE A 21 -1.09 -2.98 -5.68
C ILE A 21 -2.10 -1.83 -5.70
N ALA A 22 -2.73 -1.55 -4.56
CA ALA A 22 -3.69 -0.45 -4.43
C ALA A 22 -3.05 0.91 -4.77
N MET A 23 -1.85 1.17 -4.27
CA MET A 23 -1.14 2.44 -4.51
C MET A 23 -0.72 2.60 -5.97
N LEU A 24 -0.33 1.51 -6.66
CA LEU A 24 -0.05 1.56 -8.09
C LEU A 24 -1.30 2.00 -8.87
N LEU A 25 -2.45 1.38 -8.60
CA LEU A 25 -3.72 1.72 -9.25
C LEU A 25 -4.15 3.15 -8.95
N GLN A 26 -3.97 3.60 -7.70
CA GLN A 26 -4.26 4.97 -7.30
C GLN A 26 -3.40 5.96 -8.10
N ASN A 27 -2.10 5.72 -8.21
CA ASN A 27 -1.20 6.58 -8.97
C ASN A 27 -1.56 6.61 -10.46
N THR A 28 -1.93 5.47 -11.06
CA THR A 28 -2.42 5.41 -12.44
C THR A 28 -3.70 6.24 -12.62
N PHE A 29 -4.64 6.16 -11.68
CA PHE A 29 -5.88 6.94 -11.72
C PHE A 29 -5.62 8.45 -11.56
N LEU A 30 -4.73 8.84 -10.64
CA LEU A 30 -4.33 10.24 -10.46
C LEU A 30 -3.64 10.80 -11.71
N ALA A 31 -2.71 10.05 -12.31
CA ALA A 31 -2.06 10.44 -13.56
C ALA A 31 -3.07 10.63 -14.70
N ARG A 32 -4.08 9.75 -14.79
CA ARG A 32 -5.19 9.88 -15.75
C ARG A 32 -6.00 11.15 -15.51
N GLN A 33 -6.27 11.53 -14.26
CA GLN A 33 -6.99 12.77 -13.95
C GLN A 33 -6.15 14.01 -14.27
N TRP A 34 -4.85 14.01 -13.95
CA TRP A 34 -3.95 15.12 -14.27
C TRP A 34 -3.80 15.37 -15.77
N ASN A 35 -3.73 14.32 -16.59
CA ASN A 35 -3.67 14.47 -18.05
C ASN A 35 -5.00 14.91 -18.70
N GLN A 36 -6.07 15.06 -17.91
CA GLN A 36 -7.39 15.55 -18.39
C GLN A 36 -7.65 17.02 -18.04
N ALA A 37 -6.82 17.60 -17.17
CA ALA A 37 -6.83 19.03 -16.87
C ALA A 37 -5.98 19.79 -17.89
#